data_AF-A0A484BIX7-F1
#
_entry.id   AF-A0A484BIX7-F1
#
_cell.length_a   1.000
_cell.length_b   1.000
_cell.length_c   1.000
_cell.angle_alpha   90.00
_cell.angle_beta   90.00
_cell.angle_gamma   90.00
#
_symmetry.space_group_name_H-M   'P 1'
#
loop_
_entity.id
_entity.type
_entity.pdbx_description
1 polymer ?
#
loop_
_entity_poly.entity_id
_entity_poly.type
_entity_poly.pdbx_seq_one_letter_code
_entity_poly.pdbx_strand_id
1 'polypeptide(L)'
;MYKAPLARDILDNPLLVAPLPYINFLRYFKRRHPKYGVRRLLQEAPAQWDAMTQGQKNLFQRKRILARVARSPQVQLCRVLHYRQCKRRYRRKTK
;
A
#
# COMPACT_ATOMS: atom_id res chain seq x y z
N MET A 1 5.42 22.72 -5.89
CA MET A 1 6.18 22.04 -4.82
C MET A 1 5.83 20.56 -4.78
N TYR A 2 6.80 19.68 -5.05
CA TYR A 2 6.61 18.24 -4.93
C TYR A 2 6.69 17.86 -3.45
N LYS A 3 5.59 17.36 -2.87
CA LYS A 3 5.57 16.91 -1.46
C LYS A 3 6.22 15.53 -1.38
N ALA A 4 7.15 15.36 -0.45
CA ALA A 4 7.76 14.05 -0.21
C ALA A 4 6.69 13.00 0.14
N PRO A 5 6.81 11.77 -0.39
CA PRO A 5 5.84 10.72 -0.13
C PRO A 5 5.88 10.31 1.35
N LEU A 6 4.72 10.23 2.00
CA LEU A 6 4.59 9.65 3.32
C LEU A 6 4.15 8.20 3.21
N ALA A 7 4.55 7.38 4.19
CA ALA A 7 4.19 5.96 4.23
C ALA A 7 2.67 5.75 4.14
N ARG A 8 1.86 6.60 4.79
CA ARG A 8 0.39 6.54 4.79
C ARG A 8 -0.26 6.81 3.42
N ASP A 9 0.43 7.52 2.53
CA ASP A 9 -0.12 7.87 1.21
C ASP A 9 0.06 6.71 0.21
N ILE A 10 0.86 5.71 0.56
CA ILE A 10 1.22 4.56 -0.28
C ILE A 10 0.17 3.46 -0.10
N LEU A 11 -0.17 2.77 -1.19
CA LEU A 11 -1.15 1.67 -1.32
C LEU A 11 -1.56 0.96 -0.02
N ASP A 12 -2.86 1.02 0.32
CA ASP A 12 -3.40 0.36 1.52
C ASP A 12 -3.94 -1.05 1.25
N ASN A 13 -4.32 -1.34 -0.01
CA ASN A 13 -4.80 -2.67 -0.37
C ASN A 13 -3.61 -3.64 -0.55
N PRO A 14 -3.46 -4.67 0.31
CA PRO A 14 -2.34 -5.60 0.23
C PRO A 14 -2.32 -6.43 -1.06
N LEU A 15 -3.47 -6.64 -1.71
CA LEU A 15 -3.59 -7.41 -2.96
C LEU A 15 -3.00 -6.66 -4.17
N LEU A 16 -2.87 -5.35 -4.08
CA LEU A 16 -2.34 -4.51 -5.16
C LEU A 16 -0.84 -4.20 -5.01
N VAL A 17 -0.20 -4.72 -3.96
CA VAL A 17 1.22 -4.49 -3.68
C VAL A 17 2.07 -5.37 -4.60
N ALA A 18 2.75 -4.72 -5.55
CA ALA A 18 3.67 -5.38 -6.46
C ALA A 18 4.99 -5.77 -5.77
N PRO A 19 5.68 -6.83 -6.24
CA PRO A 19 7.03 -7.17 -5.78
C PRO A 19 8.05 -6.05 -6.05
N LEU A 20 7.94 -5.39 -7.20
CA LEU A 20 8.85 -4.35 -7.64
C LEU A 20 8.47 -2.99 -7.01
N PRO A 21 9.39 -2.32 -6.29
CA PRO A 21 9.11 -1.02 -5.65
C PRO A 21 8.68 0.07 -6.64
N TYR A 22 9.30 0.10 -7.82
CA TYR A 22 8.97 1.09 -8.85
C TYR A 22 7.51 1.03 -9.30
N ILE A 23 6.94 -0.18 -9.40
CA ILE A 23 5.52 -0.35 -9.76
C ILE A 23 4.59 0.17 -8.67
N ASN A 24 4.94 -0.01 -7.39
CA ASN A 24 4.20 0.58 -6.27
C ASN A 24 4.27 2.11 -6.30
N PHE A 25 5.43 2.66 -6.67
CA PHE A 25 5.60 4.10 -6.90
C PHE A 25 4.74 4.59 -8.05
N LEU A 26 4.71 3.93 -9.21
CA LEU A 26 3.85 4.33 -10.33
C LEU A 26 2.37 4.39 -9.94
N ARG A 27 1.88 3.46 -9.12
CA ARG A 27 0.52 3.48 -8.59
C ARG A 27 0.26 4.67 -7.67
N TYR A 28 1.23 5.00 -6.82
CA TYR A 28 1.19 6.21 -6.00
C TYR A 28 1.21 7.49 -6.87
N PHE A 29 2.13 7.56 -7.82
CA PHE A 29 2.33 8.69 -8.71
C PHE A 29 1.08 8.95 -9.56
N LYS A 30 0.45 7.90 -10.11
CA LYS A 30 -0.83 8.00 -10.82
C LYS A 30 -1.95 8.58 -9.94
N ARG A 31 -2.04 8.14 -8.67
CA ARG A 31 -3.03 8.68 -7.72
C ARG A 31 -2.77 10.15 -7.40
N ARG A 32 -1.51 10.58 -7.38
CA ARG A 32 -1.13 11.98 -7.10
C ARG A 32 -1.31 12.89 -8.32
N HIS A 33 -1.26 12.33 -9.52
CA HIS A 33 -1.42 13.03 -10.79
C HIS A 33 -2.61 12.46 -11.59
N PRO A 34 -3.85 12.61 -11.11
CA PRO A 34 -5.02 11.99 -11.75
C PRO A 34 -5.29 12.51 -13.17
N LYS A 35 -4.81 13.72 -13.49
CA LYS A 35 -4.92 14.33 -14.83
C LYS A 35 -3.86 13.83 -15.81
N TYR A 36 -2.85 13.09 -15.36
CA TYR A 36 -1.81 12.59 -16.25
C TYR A 36 -2.33 11.39 -17.03
N GLY A 37 -2.34 11.49 -18.34
CA GLY A 37 -2.46 10.34 -19.22
C GLY A 37 -1.25 9.40 -19.07
N VAL A 38 -1.38 8.15 -19.54
CA VAL A 38 -0.34 7.12 -19.40
C VAL A 38 1.01 7.58 -19.96
N ARG A 39 1.01 8.21 -21.14
CA ARG A 39 2.24 8.73 -21.77
C ARG A 39 2.97 9.73 -20.89
N ARG A 40 2.28 10.78 -20.44
CA ARG A 40 2.87 11.81 -19.57
C ARG A 40 3.34 11.22 -18.24
N LEU A 41 2.56 10.29 -17.68
CA LEU A 41 2.94 9.59 -16.46
C LEU A 41 4.28 8.85 -16.62
N LEU A 42 4.47 8.11 -17.72
CA LEU A 42 5.70 7.37 -17.98
C LEU A 42 6.89 8.27 -18.32
N GLN A 43 6.66 9.47 -18.87
CA GLN A 43 7.71 10.44 -19.13
C GLN A 43 8.21 11.12 -17.85
N GLU A 44 7.31 11.47 -16.94
CA GLU A 44 7.63 12.25 -15.73
C GLU A 44 8.07 11.39 -14.54
N ALA A 45 7.56 10.15 -14.47
CA ALA A 45 7.81 9.25 -13.35
C ALA A 45 9.30 8.90 -13.13
N PRO A 46 10.12 8.61 -14.17
CA PRO A 46 11.53 8.27 -13.98
C PRO A 46 12.32 9.39 -13.30
N ALA A 47 12.20 10.64 -13.78
CA ALA A 47 12.88 11.79 -13.20
C ALA A 47 12.52 11.98 -11.71
N GLN A 48 11.24 11.80 -11.37
CA GLN A 48 10.77 11.88 -10.00
C GLN A 48 11.27 10.71 -9.14
N TRP A 49 11.34 9.50 -9.68
CA TRP A 49 11.89 8.35 -8.99
C TRP A 49 13.37 8.52 -8.70
N ASP A 50 14.15 9.00 -9.68
CA ASP A 50 15.59 9.17 -9.54
C ASP A 50 15.96 10.29 -8.56
N ALA A 51 15.15 11.35 -8.50
CA ALA A 51 15.30 12.42 -7.51
C ALA A 51 15.01 11.98 -6.06
N MET A 52 14.38 10.82 -5.83
CA MET A 52 14.10 10.35 -4.47
C MET A 52 15.32 9.75 -3.79
N THR A 53 15.43 10.00 -2.49
CA THR A 53 16.44 9.33 -1.64
C THR A 53 16.14 7.84 -1.50
N GLN A 54 17.15 7.05 -1.13
CA GLN A 54 16.96 5.63 -0.86
C GLN A 54 15.93 5.39 0.26
N GLY A 55 15.89 6.26 1.27
CA GLY A 55 14.88 6.21 2.34
C GLY A 55 13.45 6.35 1.82
N GLN A 56 13.22 7.24 0.86
CA GLN A 56 11.92 7.42 0.20
C GLN A 56 11.58 6.22 -0.71
N LYS A 57 12.55 5.72 -1.49
CA LYS A 57 12.38 4.51 -2.32
C LYS A 57 12.01 3.29 -1.47
N ASN A 58 12.56 3.18 -0.26
CA ASN A 58 12.26 2.10 0.67
C ASN A 58 10.79 2.07 1.13
N LEU A 59 10.07 3.19 1.09
CA LEU A 59 8.65 3.23 1.41
C LEU A 59 7.80 2.41 0.42
N PHE A 60 8.28 2.25 -0.81
CA PHE A 60 7.60 1.51 -1.87
C PHE A 60 7.94 0.01 -1.89
N GLN A 61 8.82 -0.45 -1.01
CA GLN A 61 9.14 -1.87 -0.89
C GLN A 61 7.94 -2.68 -0.41
N ARG A 62 7.67 -3.81 -1.07
CA ARG A 62 6.58 -4.74 -0.71
C ARG A 62 6.55 -5.07 0.78
N LYS A 63 7.70 -5.49 1.33
CA LYS A 63 7.81 -5.86 2.76
C LYS A 63 7.39 -4.71 3.68
N ARG A 64 7.78 -3.47 3.37
CA ARG A 64 7.41 -2.29 4.18
C ARG A 64 5.93 -1.94 4.08
N ILE A 65 5.38 -1.96 2.88
CA ILE A 65 3.94 -1.68 2.67
C ILE A 65 3.09 -2.73 3.40
N LEU A 66 3.40 -4.02 3.24
CA LEU A 66 2.66 -5.10 3.89
C LEU A 66 2.78 -5.05 5.42
N ALA A 67 3.97 -4.78 5.96
CA ALA A 67 4.16 -4.63 7.40
C ALA A 67 3.32 -3.46 7.96
N ARG A 68 3.27 -2.34 7.24
CA ARG A 68 2.44 -1.18 7.59
C ARG A 68 0.95 -1.53 7.56
N VAL A 69 0.47 -2.16 6.48
CA VAL A 69 -0.94 -2.58 6.35
C VAL A 69 -1.33 -3.58 7.44
N ALA A 70 -0.46 -4.54 7.76
CA ALA A 70 -0.71 -5.51 8.83
C ALA A 70 -0.80 -4.87 10.23
N ARG A 71 -0.13 -3.73 10.45
CA ARG A 71 -0.20 -2.93 11.67
C ARG A 71 -1.38 -1.95 11.70
N SER A 72 -2.18 -1.87 10.63
CA SER A 72 -3.35 -0.99 10.61
C SER A 72 -4.35 -1.42 11.69
N PRO A 73 -4.82 -0.49 12.56
CA PRO A 73 -5.83 -0.78 13.58
C PRO A 73 -7.11 -1.38 12.99
N GLN A 74 -7.48 -0.99 11.78
CA GLN A 74 -8.63 -1.53 11.06
C GLN A 74 -8.44 -3.01 10.71
N VAL A 75 -7.25 -3.38 10.23
CA VAL A 75 -6.91 -4.79 9.92
C VAL A 75 -6.87 -5.61 11.20
N GLN A 76 -6.33 -5.06 12.29
CA GLN A 76 -6.36 -5.72 13.60
C GLN A 76 -7.81 -5.95 14.09
N LEU A 77 -8.66 -4.93 13.99
CA LEU A 77 -10.07 -5.03 14.38
C LEU A 77 -10.80 -6.11 13.56
N CYS A 78 -10.65 -6.09 12.22
CA CYS A 78 -11.24 -7.10 11.35
C CYS A 78 -10.82 -8.53 11.73
N ARG A 79 -9.53 -8.74 12.06
CA ARG A 79 -9.03 -10.06 12.52
C ARG A 79 -9.69 -10.50 13.83
N VAL A 80 -9.82 -9.60 14.81
CA VAL A 80 -10.46 -9.90 16.10
C VAL A 80 -11.94 -10.25 15.89
N LEU A 81 -12.66 -9.48 15.07
CA LEU A 81 -14.07 -9.75 14.78
C LEU A 81 -14.25 -11.08 14.05
N HIS A 82 -13.44 -11.35 13.03
CA HIS A 82 -13.47 -12.62 12.29
C HIS A 82 -13.19 -13.82 13.22
N TYR A 83 -12.17 -13.73 14.07
CA TYR A 83 -11.87 -14.76 15.07
C TYR A 83 -13.06 -15.02 16.00
N ARG A 84 -13.70 -13.97 16.53
CA ARG A 84 -14.90 -14.08 17.38
C ARG A 84 -16.04 -14.78 16.65
N GLN A 85 -16.24 -14.48 15.37
CA GLN A 85 -17.28 -15.08 14.55
C GLN A 85 -17.02 -16.57 14.28
N CYS A 86 -15.78 -16.94 13.91
CA CYS A 86 -15.37 -18.33 13.75
C CYS A 86 -15.55 -19.14 15.04
N LYS A 87 -15.14 -18.59 16.20
CA LYS A 87 -15.29 -19.23 17.51
C LYS A 87 -16.76 -19.47 17.88
N ARG A 88 -17.63 -18.50 17.60
CA ARG A 88 -19.09 -18.63 17.79
C ARG A 88 -19.68 -19.73 16.90
N ARG A 89 -19.25 -19.81 15.63
CA ARG A 89 -19.70 -20.87 14.70
C ARG A 89 -19.25 -22.25 15.16
N TYR A 90 -18.00 -22.42 15.61
CA TYR A 90 -17.49 -23.69 16.11
C TYR A 90 -18.30 -24.19 17.31
N ARG A 91 -18.54 -23.34 18.32
CA ARG A 91 -19.36 -23.69 19.49
C ARG A 91 -20.81 -24.09 19.15
N ARG A 92 -21.37 -23.60 18.05
CA ARG A 92 -22.71 -23.99 17.59
C ARG A 92 -22.73 -25.33 16.86
N LYS A 93 -21.60 -25.76 16.28
CA LYS A 93 -21.47 -27.06 15.59
C LYS A 93 -21.17 -28.22 16.54
N THR A 94 -20.64 -27.93 17.73
CA THR A 94 -20.29 -28.94 18.75
C THR A 94 -21.37 -29.07 19.84
N LYS A 95 -22.57 -28.56 19.58
CA LYS A 95 -23.79 -28.80 20.37
C LYS A 95 -24.76 -29.55 19.48
#